data_AF-A0A1B1MI86-F1
#
_entry.id   AF-A0A1B1MI86-F1
#
_cell.length_a   1.000
_cell.length_b   1.000
_cell.length_c   1.000
_cell.angle_alpha   90.00
_cell.angle_beta   90.00
_cell.angle_gamma   90.00
#
_symmetry.space_group_name_H-M   'P 1'
#
loop_
_entity.id
_entity.type
_entity.pdbx_description
1 polymer ?
#
loop_
_entity_poly.entity_id
_entity_poly.type
_entity_poly.pdbx_seq_one_letter_code
_entity_poly.pdbx_strand_id
1 'polypeptide(L)'
;MDGKIRNALMNYRPLFTSHPEIGFRLHDATLYNSLFRADDEMLVNTHVYGIGAYLAPVLHLRRLPGGGLFDTYANSIEQTWEARAR
;
A
#
# COMPACT_ATOMS: atom_id res chain seq x y z
N MET A 1 -5.35 -4.47 17.94
CA MET A 1 -5.30 -4.51 16.46
C MET A 1 -6.66 -4.08 15.97
N ASP A 2 -6.74 -2.99 15.20
CA ASP A 2 -8.00 -2.43 14.68
C ASP A 2 -8.73 -3.47 13.79
N GLY A 3 -10.06 -3.39 13.74
CA GLY A 3 -10.92 -4.34 13.04
C GLY A 3 -10.62 -4.46 11.54
N LYS A 4 -10.21 -3.35 10.90
CA LYS A 4 -9.82 -3.33 9.49
C LYS A 4 -8.55 -4.13 9.21
N ILE A 5 -7.56 -4.02 10.08
CA ILE A 5 -6.29 -4.76 9.94
C ILE A 5 -6.56 -6.26 10.09
N ARG A 6 -7.35 -6.66 11.09
CA ARG A 6 -7.73 -8.06 11.28
C ARG A 6 -8.48 -8.62 10.07
N ASN A 7 -9.41 -7.84 9.51
CA ASN A 7 -10.15 -8.24 8.31
C ASN A 7 -9.21 -8.48 7.12
N ALA A 8 -8.25 -7.58 6.87
CA ALA A 8 -7.26 -7.77 5.80
C ALA A 8 -6.44 -9.06 6.00
N LEU A 9 -5.90 -9.28 7.20
CA LEU A 9 -5.12 -10.48 7.53
C LEU A 9 -5.91 -11.78 7.35
N MET A 10 -7.21 -11.77 7.68
CA MET A 10 -8.07 -12.94 7.47
C MET A 10 -8.24 -13.28 6.00
N ASN A 11 -8.34 -12.27 5.12
CA ASN A 11 -8.45 -12.48 3.68
C ASN A 11 -7.14 -13.03 3.07
N TYR A 12 -5.98 -12.59 3.57
CA TYR A 12 -4.68 -13.05 3.08
C TYR A 12 -4.16 -14.32 3.75
N ARG A 13 -4.84 -14.83 4.77
CA ARG A 13 -4.40 -15.99 5.56
C ARG A 13 -3.97 -17.21 4.73
N PRO A 14 -4.67 -17.62 3.64
CA PRO A 14 -4.23 -18.75 2.83
C PRO A 14 -2.86 -18.53 2.18
N LEU A 15 -2.50 -17.28 1.85
CA LEU A 15 -1.23 -16.95 1.19
C LEU A 15 -0.04 -17.08 2.12
N PHE A 16 -0.22 -16.82 3.42
CA PHE A 16 0.86 -16.94 4.42
C PHE A 16 1.50 -18.33 4.43
N THR A 17 0.73 -19.37 4.11
CA THR A 17 1.19 -20.76 4.12
C THR A 17 1.45 -21.32 2.74
N SER A 18 0.75 -20.85 1.72
CA SER A 18 0.81 -21.44 0.37
C SER A 18 1.87 -20.81 -0.55
N HIS A 19 2.32 -19.59 -0.24
CA HIS A 19 3.20 -18.80 -1.11
C HIS A 19 4.30 -18.11 -0.27
N PRO A 20 5.38 -18.85 0.10
CA PRO A 20 6.44 -18.32 0.96
C PRO A 20 7.25 -17.18 0.32
N GLU A 21 7.15 -16.99 -0.99
CA GLU A 21 7.74 -15.87 -1.73
C GLU A 21 7.01 -14.53 -1.49
N ILE A 22 5.79 -14.56 -0.94
CA ILE A 22 5.03 -13.35 -0.63
C ILE A 22 5.41 -12.88 0.77
N GLY A 23 6.06 -11.72 0.84
CA GLY A 23 6.38 -11.05 2.09
C GLY A 23 5.18 -10.33 2.70
N PHE A 24 4.95 -10.51 4.00
CA PHE A 24 3.96 -9.76 4.77
C PHE A 24 4.64 -9.04 5.93
N ARG A 25 4.31 -7.77 6.13
CA ARG A 25 4.83 -6.93 7.22
C ARG A 25 3.72 -6.05 7.78
N LEU A 26 3.88 -5.64 9.04
CA LEU A 26 3.00 -4.69 9.70
C LEU A 26 3.81 -3.47 10.15
N HIS A 27 3.28 -2.28 9.88
CA HIS A 27 3.81 -1.01 10.38
C HIS A 27 2.71 -0.26 11.13
N ASP A 28 3.09 0.74 11.94
CA ASP A 28 2.17 1.59 12.72
C ASP A 28 2.08 3.04 12.20
N ALA A 29 2.75 3.34 11.08
CA ALA A 29 2.63 4.62 10.41
C ALA A 29 1.16 4.93 10.03
N THR A 30 0.78 6.21 10.11
CA THR A 30 -0.54 6.68 9.71
C THR A 30 -0.84 6.32 8.26
N LEU A 31 -2.01 5.75 8.02
CA LEU A 31 -2.47 5.41 6.68
C LEU A 31 -2.94 6.68 5.95
N TYR A 32 -2.12 7.20 5.03
CA TYR A 32 -2.45 8.37 4.19
C TYR A 32 -2.96 7.99 2.80
N ASN A 33 -2.59 6.81 2.33
CA ASN A 33 -3.04 6.21 1.08
C ASN A 33 -2.88 4.69 1.14
N SER A 34 -3.51 4.00 0.20
CA SER A 34 -3.12 2.65 -0.19
C SER A 34 -2.53 2.67 -1.59
N LEU A 35 -1.58 1.77 -1.85
CA LEU A 35 -0.78 1.76 -3.06
C LEU A 35 -0.64 0.33 -3.57
N PHE A 36 -0.86 0.15 -4.87
CA PHE A 36 -0.55 -1.08 -5.58
C PHE A 36 0.43 -0.72 -6.70
N ARG A 37 1.57 -1.39 -6.74
CA ARG A 37 2.61 -1.17 -7.76
C ARG A 37 2.89 -2.47 -8.49
N ALA A 38 3.00 -2.38 -9.81
CA ALA A 38 3.54 -3.42 -10.67
C ALA A 38 4.46 -2.74 -11.69
N ASP A 39 5.73 -3.11 -11.72
CA ASP A 39 6.74 -2.54 -12.60
C ASP A 39 6.81 -1.00 -12.52
N ASP A 40 6.45 -0.34 -13.62
CA ASP A 40 6.41 1.12 -13.82
C ASP A 40 4.98 1.71 -13.74
N GLU A 41 4.00 0.92 -13.29
CA GLU A 41 2.62 1.36 -13.10
C GLU A 41 2.24 1.30 -11.61
N MET A 42 1.43 2.26 -11.17
CA MET A 42 1.03 2.39 -9.78
C MET A 42 -0.39 2.92 -9.65
N LEU A 43 -1.19 2.26 -8.82
CA LEU A 43 -2.50 2.73 -8.39
C LEU A 43 -2.38 3.30 -6.99
N VAL A 44 -2.73 4.57 -6.81
CA VAL A 44 -2.69 5.26 -5.52
C VAL A 44 -4.11 5.69 -5.16
N ASN A 45 -4.62 5.16 -4.04
CA ASN A 45 -5.89 5.56 -3.47
C ASN A 45 -5.62 6.43 -2.24
N THR A 46 -5.76 7.74 -2.41
CA THR A 46 -5.53 8.73 -1.34
C THR A 46 -6.77 8.90 -0.48
N HIS A 47 -6.59 9.19 0.81
CA HIS A 47 -7.72 9.52 1.66
C HIS A 47 -8.32 10.87 1.27
N VAL A 48 -9.63 10.88 1.01
CA VAL A 48 -10.40 12.09 0.76
C VAL A 48 -11.35 12.31 1.93
N TYR A 49 -11.33 13.51 2.51
CA TYR A 49 -12.14 13.86 3.67
C TYR A 49 -13.63 13.63 3.39
N GLY A 50 -14.32 12.92 4.30
CA GLY A 50 -15.74 12.61 4.19
C GLY A 50 -16.09 11.49 3.21
N ILE A 51 -15.11 10.92 2.49
CA ILE A 51 -15.33 9.83 1.53
C ILE A 51 -14.75 8.52 2.06
N GLY A 52 -15.57 7.46 2.07
CA GLY A 52 -15.11 6.12 2.43
C GLY A 52 -14.03 5.64 1.46
N ALA A 53 -13.00 4.96 1.94
CA ALA A 53 -11.83 4.57 1.13
C ALA A 53 -12.22 3.81 -0.16
N TYR A 54 -13.23 2.93 -0.10
CA TYR A 54 -13.71 2.15 -1.25
C TYR A 54 -14.44 2.99 -2.32
N LEU A 55 -14.79 4.24 -2.02
CA LEU A 55 -15.39 5.22 -2.95
C LEU A 55 -14.43 6.34 -3.34
N ALA A 56 -13.26 6.42 -2.71
CA ALA A 56 -12.27 7.44 -3.03
C ALA A 56 -11.69 7.20 -4.43
N PRO A 57 -11.40 8.26 -5.20
CA PRO A 57 -10.79 8.11 -6.51
C PRO A 57 -9.43 7.42 -6.41
N VAL A 58 -9.05 6.74 -7.50
CA VAL A 58 -7.74 6.11 -7.64
C VAL A 58 -6.97 6.85 -8.71
N LEU A 59 -5.75 7.27 -8.37
CA LEU A 59 -4.80 7.84 -9.31
C LEU A 59 -4.03 6.70 -9.96
N HIS A 60 -4.00 6.67 -11.29
CA HIS A 60 -3.11 5.79 -12.04
C HIS A 60 -1.85 6.57 -12.45
N LEU A 61 -0.71 6.18 -11.90
CA LEU A 61 0.57 6.82 -12.13
C LEU A 61 1.47 5.87 -12.92
N ARG A 62 2.04 6.41 -14.00
CA ARG A 62 3.09 5.75 -14.77
C ARG A 62 4.43 6.38 -14.46
N ARG A 63 5.48 5.57 -14.34
CA ARG A 63 6.85 6.06 -14.19
C ARG A 63 7.30 6.72 -15.49
N LEU A 64 7.76 7.96 -15.39
CA LEU A 64 8.21 8.76 -16.54
C LEU A 64 9.66 9.21 -16.33
N PRO A 65 10.53 9.17 -17.36
CA PRO A 65 11.85 9.76 -17.28
C PRO A 65 11.78 11.24 -16.87
N GLY A 66 12.51 11.62 -15.84
CA GLY A 66 12.49 12.99 -15.29
C GLY A 66 11.24 13.35 -14.48
N GLY A 67 10.28 12.44 -14.31
CA GLY A 67 9.09 12.65 -13.48
C GLY A 67 9.31 12.18 -12.04
N GLY A 68 9.05 13.05 -11.06
CA GLY A 68 9.29 12.74 -9.64
C GLY A 68 8.11 12.10 -8.89
N LEU A 69 6.89 12.12 -9.46
CA LEU A 69 5.68 11.76 -8.72
C LEU A 69 5.62 10.27 -8.37
N PHE A 70 5.91 9.40 -9.33
CA PHE A 70 5.96 7.96 -9.12
C PHE A 70 7.00 7.59 -8.05
N ASP A 71 8.22 8.12 -8.19
CA ASP A 71 9.33 7.83 -7.28
C ASP A 71 9.06 8.36 -5.86
N THR A 72 8.36 9.48 -5.74
CA THR A 72 7.91 10.01 -4.43
C THR A 72 7.03 9.00 -3.70
N TYR A 73 6.01 8.45 -4.37
CA TYR A 73 5.13 7.45 -3.77
C TYR A 73 5.86 6.12 -3.52
N ALA A 74 6.70 5.67 -4.46
CA ALA A 74 7.49 4.45 -4.29
C ALA A 74 8.38 4.53 -3.03
N ASN A 75 9.15 5.61 -2.90
CA ASN A 75 10.03 5.83 -1.75
C ASN A 75 9.26 5.90 -0.42
N SER A 76 8.01 6.38 -0.43
CA SER A 76 7.19 6.44 0.78
C SER A 76 6.83 5.05 1.33
N ILE A 77 6.60 4.07 0.44
CA ILE A 77 6.34 2.68 0.83
C ILE A 77 7.62 1.98 1.27
N GLU A 78 8.75 2.21 0.58
CA GLU A 78 10.03 1.61 1.00
C GLU A 78 10.40 2.04 2.42
N GLN A 79 10.14 3.30 2.79
CA GLN A 79 10.33 3.77 4.17
C GLN A 79 9.47 3.03 5.18
N THR A 80 8.20 2.71 4.88
CA THR A 80 7.35 1.94 5.82
C THR A 80 7.72 0.45 5.85
N TRP A 81 8.32 -0.06 4.78
CA TRP A 81 8.80 -1.43 4.68
C TRP A 81 10.10 -1.66 5.44
N GLU A 82 11.03 -0.69 5.39
CA GLU A 82 12.32 -0.71 6.07
C GLU A 82 12.25 -0.24 7.52
N ALA A 83 11.39 0.74 7.83
CA ALA A 83 11.13 1.16 9.22
C ALA A 83 10.62 -0.05 9.99
N ARG A 84 11.16 -0.27 11.20
CA ARG A 84 10.94 -1.45 12.06
C ARG A 84 9.49 -1.95 12.02
N ALA A 85 9.22 -2.81 11.05
CA ALA A 85 8.02 -3.61 11.00
C ALA A 85 8.09 -4.55 12.20
N ARG A 86 7.01 -4.62 12.97
CA ARG A 86 6.88 -5.65 14.00
C ARG A 86 6.52 -6.98 13.36
#